data_AF-A0A7I0JQI6-F1
#
_entry.id   AF-A0A7I0JQI6-F1
#
_cell.length_a   1.000
_cell.length_b   1.000
_cell.length_c   1.000
_cell.angle_alpha   90.00
_cell.angle_beta   90.00
_cell.angle_gamma   90.00
#
_symmetry.space_group_name_H-M   'P 1'
#
loop_
_entity.id
_entity.type
_entity.pdbx_description
1 polymer ?
#
loop_
_entity_poly.entity_id
_entity_poly.type
_entity_poly.pdbx_seq_one_letter_code
_entity_poly.pdbx_strand_id
1 'polypeptide(L)'
;IRQGEPLVEEIRQRIRTGLDLAYDRLAQIPGVILPTKPRGGMYAFFALEGESDARQACAKILETARVGLAPGHLFGSAATPFLRMCVCRDRDQIA
;
A
#
# COMPACT_ATOMS: atom_id res chain seq x y z
N ILE A 1 -17.32 17.89 -17.99
CA ILE A 1 -17.75 16.58 -17.43
C ILE A 1 -18.76 16.87 -16.32
N ARG A 2 -19.96 16.25 -16.30
CA ARG A 2 -21.05 16.56 -15.32
C ARG A 2 -21.79 15.33 -14.73
N GLN A 3 -21.22 14.13 -14.85
CA GLN A 3 -21.85 12.87 -14.39
C GLN A 3 -20.82 11.92 -13.74
N GLY A 4 -19.89 12.47 -12.95
CA GLY A 4 -18.78 11.71 -12.38
C GLY A 4 -19.04 11.20 -10.96
N GLU A 5 -20.08 11.70 -10.31
CA GLU A 5 -20.33 11.55 -8.88
C GLU A 5 -20.54 10.09 -8.47
N PRO A 6 -21.32 9.26 -9.20
CA PRO A 6 -21.45 7.84 -8.87
C PRO A 6 -20.12 7.08 -8.95
N LEU A 7 -19.33 7.33 -10.00
CA LEU A 7 -18.01 6.70 -10.18
C LEU A 7 -17.02 7.15 -9.10
N VAL A 8 -17.04 8.43 -8.73
CA VAL A 8 -16.20 8.95 -7.65
C VAL A 8 -16.56 8.27 -6.32
N GLU A 9 -17.83 8.07 -6.03
CA GLU A 9 -18.26 7.37 -4.82
C GLU A 9 -17.80 5.91 -4.83
N GLU A 10 -17.94 5.21 -5.95
CA GLU A 10 -17.44 3.84 -6.11
C GLU A 10 -15.93 3.75 -5.85
N ILE A 11 -15.13 4.64 -6.45
CA ILE A 11 -13.68 4.69 -6.26
C ILE A 11 -13.32 4.96 -4.79
N ARG A 12 -14.05 5.88 -4.13
CA ARG A 12 -13.82 6.20 -2.72
C ARG A 12 -14.11 4.99 -1.82
N GLN A 13 -15.19 4.26 -2.07
CA GLN A 13 -15.54 3.07 -1.30
C GLN A 13 -14.53 1.94 -1.53
N ARG A 14 -14.09 1.73 -2.78
CA ARG A 14 -13.03 0.77 -3.11
C ARG A 14 -11.73 1.08 -2.36
N ILE A 15 -11.29 2.33 -2.40
CA ILE A 15 -10.07 2.78 -1.71
C ILE A 15 -10.20 2.62 -0.19
N ARG A 16 -11.34 3.03 0.39
CA ARG A 16 -11.57 2.90 1.85
C ARG A 16 -11.48 1.45 2.28
N THR A 17 -12.22 0.57 1.62
CA THR A 17 -12.21 -0.88 1.89
C THR A 17 -10.80 -1.46 1.73
N GLY A 18 -10.10 -1.10 0.65
CA GLY A 18 -8.74 -1.57 0.42
C GLY A 18 -7.75 -1.09 1.48
N LEU A 19 -7.87 0.15 1.94
CA LEU A 19 -7.01 0.70 2.99
C LEU A 19 -7.32 0.08 4.36
N ASP A 20 -8.59 -0.19 4.66
CA ASP A 20 -9.02 -0.92 5.86
C ASP A 20 -8.40 -2.30 5.89
N LEU A 21 -8.61 -3.10 4.84
CA LEU A 21 -8.06 -4.44 4.72
C LEU A 21 -6.52 -4.46 4.74
N ALA A 22 -5.87 -3.56 4.00
CA ALA A 22 -4.41 -3.50 3.98
C ALA A 22 -3.86 -3.24 5.38
N TYR A 23 -4.45 -2.32 6.14
CA TYR A 23 -3.99 -2.03 7.50
C TYR A 23 -4.24 -3.18 8.47
N ASP A 24 -5.40 -3.81 8.39
CA ASP A 24 -5.75 -4.95 9.24
C ASP A 24 -4.83 -6.15 8.98
N ARG A 25 -4.51 -6.44 7.71
CA ARG A 25 -3.66 -7.57 7.30
C ARG A 25 -2.18 -7.29 7.52
N LEU A 26 -1.67 -6.13 7.10
CA LEU A 26 -0.25 -5.79 7.23
C LEU A 26 0.17 -5.73 8.70
N ALA A 27 -0.70 -5.22 9.59
CA ALA A 27 -0.43 -5.17 11.03
C ALA A 27 -0.27 -6.56 11.68
N GLN A 28 -0.73 -7.63 11.02
CA GLN A 28 -0.60 -9.01 11.52
C GLN A 28 0.70 -9.69 11.07
N ILE A 29 1.46 -9.08 10.14
CA ILE A 29 2.69 -9.66 9.60
C ILE A 29 3.87 -9.26 10.51
N PRO A 30 4.60 -10.23 11.11
CA PRO A 30 5.77 -9.93 11.91
C PRO A 30 6.83 -9.13 11.15
N GLY A 31 7.38 -8.10 11.79
CA GLY A 31 8.39 -7.23 11.20
C GLY A 31 7.84 -6.16 10.26
N VAL A 32 6.53 -6.06 10.02
CA VAL A 32 5.96 -4.90 9.32
C VAL A 32 5.84 -3.72 10.28
N ILE A 33 6.40 -2.58 9.88
CA ILE A 33 6.26 -1.30 10.56
C ILE A 33 5.22 -0.47 9.81
N LEU A 34 4.06 -0.28 10.43
CA LEU A 34 2.93 0.43 9.84
C LEU A 34 2.75 1.80 10.51
N PRO A 35 2.81 2.93 9.77
CA PRO A 35 2.53 4.24 10.32
C PRO A 35 1.04 4.40 10.65
N THR A 36 0.66 5.53 11.24
CA THR A 36 -0.77 5.87 11.43
C THR A 36 -1.52 5.85 10.11
N LYS A 37 -2.67 5.18 10.09
CA LYS A 37 -3.52 5.06 8.91
C LYS A 37 -3.87 6.42 8.32
N PRO A 38 -3.66 6.65 7.01
CA PRO A 38 -3.92 7.93 6.42
C PRO A 38 -5.44 8.18 6.32
N ARG A 39 -5.83 9.46 6.41
CA ARG A 39 -7.23 9.88 6.28
C ARG A 39 -7.75 9.85 4.84
N GLY A 40 -6.87 9.63 3.85
CA GLY A 40 -7.21 9.59 2.43
C GLY A 40 -6.01 9.23 1.55
N GLY A 41 -6.27 9.08 0.25
CA GLY A 41 -5.30 8.58 -0.73
C GLY A 41 -5.49 7.09 -1.04
N MET A 42 -4.93 6.66 -2.16
CA MET A 42 -5.07 5.29 -2.68
C MET A 42 -3.87 4.38 -2.39
N TYR A 43 -3.01 4.79 -1.46
CA TYR A 43 -1.75 4.11 -1.16
C TYR A 43 -1.58 3.86 0.33
N ALA A 44 -1.08 2.66 0.67
CA ALA A 44 -0.53 2.34 1.97
C ALA A 44 1.00 2.39 1.89
N PHE A 45 1.63 3.08 2.85
CA PHE A 45 3.07 3.06 3.06
C PHE A 45 3.37 2.24 4.31
N PHE A 46 4.34 1.35 4.23
CA PHE A 46 4.83 0.55 5.36
C PHE A 46 6.32 0.27 5.18
N ALA A 47 7.02 -0.03 6.25
CA ALA A 47 8.43 -0.45 6.22
C ALA A 47 8.56 -1.87 6.78
N LEU A 48 9.75 -2.44 6.66
CA LEU A 48 10.08 -3.73 7.25
C LEU A 48 11.21 -3.53 8.27
N GLU A 49 11.12 -4.20 9.42
CA GLU A 49 12.17 -4.18 10.44
C GLU A 49 13.51 -4.61 9.85
N GLY A 50 14.56 -3.85 10.17
CA GLY A 50 15.92 -4.11 9.66
C GLY A 50 16.17 -3.69 8.21
N GLU A 51 15.14 -3.28 7.45
CA GLU A 51 15.27 -2.84 6.06
C GLU A 51 15.38 -1.31 5.98
N SER A 52 16.58 -0.80 5.72
CA SER A 52 16.84 0.64 5.54
C SER A 52 16.62 1.13 4.10
N ASP A 53 16.57 0.21 3.12
CA ASP A 53 16.28 0.47 1.71
C ASP A 53 15.38 -0.64 1.14
N ALA A 54 14.15 -0.26 0.81
CA ALA A 54 13.12 -1.19 0.37
C ALA A 54 13.32 -1.80 -1.03
N ARG A 55 14.35 -1.42 -1.80
CA ARG A 55 14.54 -1.92 -3.19
C ARG A 55 14.64 -3.44 -3.27
N GLN A 56 15.51 -4.03 -2.45
CA GLN A 56 15.72 -5.48 -2.43
C GLN A 56 14.47 -6.22 -1.93
N ALA A 57 13.81 -5.68 -0.90
CA ALA A 57 12.57 -6.22 -0.39
C ALA A 57 11.45 -6.23 -1.45
N CYS A 58 11.26 -5.13 -2.19
CA CYS A 58 10.29 -5.06 -3.28
C CYS A 58 10.57 -6.10 -4.37
N ALA A 59 11.84 -6.26 -4.79
CA ALA A 59 12.22 -7.24 -5.80
C ALA A 59 11.94 -8.68 -5.32
N LYS A 60 12.33 -9.01 -4.09
CA LYS A 60 12.08 -10.32 -3.49
C LYS A 60 10.58 -10.63 -3.38
N ILE A 61 9.78 -9.68 -2.90
CA ILE A 61 8.32 -9.86 -2.78
C ILE A 61 7.68 -10.07 -4.16
N LEU A 62 8.15 -9.37 -5.19
CA LEU A 62 7.67 -9.58 -6.56
C LEU A 62 7.99 -11.00 -7.06
N GLU A 63 9.22 -11.47 -6.82
CA GLU A 63 9.66 -12.78 -7.30
C GLU A 63 8.98 -13.94 -6.56
N THR A 64 8.87 -13.85 -5.22
CA THR A 64 8.39 -14.96 -4.39
C THR A 64 6.89 -14.97 -4.19
N ALA A 65 6.27 -13.79 -4.10
CA ALA A 65 4.84 -13.64 -3.80
C ALA A 65 4.03 -13.11 -4.99
N ARG A 66 4.68 -12.73 -6.10
CA ARG A 66 4.02 -12.13 -7.29
C ARG A 66 3.27 -10.84 -6.98
N VAL A 67 3.73 -10.09 -5.96
CA VAL A 67 3.15 -8.80 -5.56
C VAL A 67 4.10 -7.67 -5.94
N GLY A 68 3.64 -6.79 -6.84
CA GLY A 68 4.39 -5.60 -7.23
C GLY A 68 4.19 -4.46 -6.23
N LEU A 69 5.29 -3.94 -5.68
CA LEU A 69 5.32 -2.78 -4.78
C LEU A 69 6.26 -1.71 -5.31
N ALA A 70 5.96 -0.44 -5.04
CA ALA A 70 6.86 0.65 -5.41
C ALA A 70 7.84 0.92 -4.27
N PRO A 71 9.16 0.85 -4.51
CA PRO A 71 10.17 1.14 -3.49
C PRO A 71 10.19 2.65 -3.17
N GLY A 72 10.40 2.97 -1.90
CA GLY A 72 10.17 4.30 -1.36
C GLY A 72 11.15 5.37 -1.84
N HIS A 73 12.37 5.01 -2.24
CA HIS A 73 13.35 5.95 -2.80
C HIS A 73 12.83 6.73 -4.03
N LEU A 74 11.83 6.19 -4.73
CA LEU A 74 11.14 6.87 -5.84
C LEU A 74 10.33 8.10 -5.39
N PHE A 75 10.12 8.28 -4.08
CA PHE A 75 9.35 9.36 -3.46
C PHE A 75 10.22 10.29 -2.60
N GLY A 76 11.55 10.20 -2.73
CA GLY A 76 12.51 11.02 -1.99
C GLY A 76 13.24 10.24 -0.90
N SER A 77 14.37 10.79 -0.45
CA SER A 77 15.30 10.11 0.47
C SER A 77 14.66 9.74 1.81
N ALA A 78 13.72 10.55 2.31
CA ALA A 78 12.98 10.28 3.54
C ALA A 78 12.09 9.03 3.45
N ALA A 79 11.70 8.62 2.24
CA ALA A 79 10.86 7.46 2.01
C ALA A 79 11.66 6.18 1.69
N THR A 80 13.00 6.24 1.60
CA THR A 80 13.87 5.09 1.25
C THR A 80 13.54 3.75 1.94
N PRO A 81 13.26 3.69 3.25
CA PRO A 81 12.94 2.42 3.92
C PRO A 81 11.52 1.91 3.66
N PHE A 82 10.65 2.71 3.03
CA PHE A 82 9.23 2.37 2.87
C PHE A 82 8.95 1.66 1.55
N LEU A 83 7.92 0.82 1.56
CA LEU A 83 7.24 0.23 0.42
C LEU A 83 5.90 0.95 0.24
N ARG A 84 5.49 1.19 -1.01
CA ARG A 84 4.18 1.75 -1.35
C ARG A 84 3.31 0.73 -2.07
N MET A 85 2.18 0.39 -1.46
CA MET A 85 1.15 -0.49 -2.00
C MET A 85 -0.05 0.31 -2.50
N CYS A 86 -0.56 -0.01 -3.70
CA CYS A 86 -1.81 0.56 -4.22
C CYS A 86 -3.01 -0.24 -3.69
N VAL A 87 -3.94 0.43 -3.01
CA VAL A 87 -5.14 -0.20 -2.43
C VAL A 87 -6.41 0.02 -3.25
N CYS A 88 -6.34 0.79 -4.35
CA CYS A 88 -7.44 0.90 -5.31
C CYS A 88 -7.47 -0.35 -6.20
N ARG A 89 -7.92 -1.45 -5.63
CA ARG A 89 -8.02 -2.78 -6.22
C ARG A 89 -9.33 -3.43 -5.82
N ASP A 90 -9.68 -4.51 -6.47
CA ASP A 90 -10.84 -5.29 -6.05
C ASP A 90 -10.54 -5.97 -4.71
N ARG A 91 -11.58 -6.13 -3.89
CA ARG A 91 -11.47 -6.64 -2.51
C ARG A 91 -10.69 -7.95 -2.45
N ASP A 92 -10.99 -8.87 -3.35
CA ASP A 92 -10.41 -10.22 -3.35
C ASP A 92 -8.91 -10.22 -3.75
N GLN A 93 -8.39 -9.11 -4.26
CA GLN A 93 -6.96 -8.94 -4.52
C GLN A 93 -6.18 -8.43 -3.29
N ILE A 94 -6.89 -8.02 -2.23
CA ILE A 94 -6.29 -7.49 -0.98
C ILE A 94 -6.61 -8.41 0.22
N ALA A 95 -7.77 -9.09 0.21
CA ALA A 95 -8.35 -9.79 1.35
C ALA A 95 -7.55 -10.99 1.88
#